data_AF-A0A2D8A6G5-F1
#
_entry.id   AF-A0A2D8A6G5-F1
#
_cell.length_a   1.000
_cell.length_b   1.000
_cell.length_c   1.000
_cell.angle_alpha   90.00
_cell.angle_beta   90.00
_cell.angle_gamma   90.00
#
_symmetry.space_group_name_H-M   'P 1'
#
loop_
_entity.id
_entity.type
_entity.pdbx_description
1 polymer ?
#
loop_
_entity_poly.entity_id
_entity_poly.type
_entity_poly.pdbx_seq_one_letter_code
_entity_poly.pdbx_strand_id
1 'polypeptide(L)'
;MGIKRVPRTPQFYKWKAFHFENMHIWEEFEKQTFELIKSGVTKSSPWLVINKMRWDHAIKTSGDDFKISNDFIAYYSRLFLARHPKHINFFTIKPLKGEYNG
;
A
#
# COMPACT_ATOMS: atom_id res chain seq x y z
N MET A 1 7.00 9.07 -17.18
CA MET A 1 5.63 8.87 -16.67
C MET A 1 5.70 8.96 -15.16
N GLY A 2 5.24 10.06 -14.56
CA GLY A 2 5.30 10.29 -13.11
C GLY A 2 4.00 9.86 -12.42
N ILE A 3 4.05 9.52 -11.13
CA ILE A 3 2.84 9.25 -10.34
C ILE A 3 2.02 10.54 -10.32
N LYS A 4 0.81 10.50 -10.90
CA LYS A 4 -0.13 11.64 -10.83
C LYS A 4 -0.45 11.95 -9.36
N ARG A 5 -0.68 13.23 -9.07
CA ARG A 5 -1.00 13.71 -7.71
C ARG A 5 -2.22 12.96 -7.16
N VAL A 6 -2.09 12.40 -5.96
CA VAL A 6 -3.21 11.72 -5.27
C VAL A 6 -4.30 12.76 -4.96
N PRO A 7 -5.55 12.55 -5.41
CA PRO A 7 -6.64 13.48 -5.11
C PRO A 7 -6.96 13.50 -3.61
N ARG A 8 -7.21 14.71 -3.07
CA ARG A 8 -7.57 14.92 -1.65
C ARG A 8 -9.06 14.62 -1.40
N THR A 9 -9.45 13.36 -1.61
CA THR A 9 -10.83 12.90 -1.36
C THR A 9 -11.05 12.61 0.14
N PRO A 10 -12.31 12.46 0.61
CA PRO A 10 -12.58 11.96 1.96
C PRO A 10 -11.87 10.64 2.27
N GLN A 11 -11.74 9.76 1.28
CA GLN A 11 -11.04 8.48 1.43
C GLN A 11 -9.54 8.68 1.65
N PHE A 12 -8.93 9.65 0.99
CA PHE A 12 -7.53 10.01 1.23
C PHE A 12 -7.33 10.49 2.68
N TYR A 13 -8.21 11.32 3.22
CA TYR A 13 -8.10 11.79 4.61
C TYR A 13 -8.31 10.65 5.62
N LYS A 14 -9.26 9.74 5.37
CA LYS A 14 -9.43 8.52 6.19
C LYS A 14 -8.17 7.65 6.20
N TRP A 15 -7.59 7.42 5.02
CA TRP A 15 -6.33 6.68 4.90
C TRP A 15 -5.20 7.38 5.64
N LYS A 16 -5.08 8.71 5.46
CA LYS A 16 -4.02 9.51 6.06
C LYS A 16 -4.06 9.39 7.59
N ALA A 17 -5.23 9.57 8.21
CA ALA A 17 -5.40 9.42 9.66
C ALA A 17 -5.00 8.01 10.12
N PHE A 18 -5.56 6.98 9.49
CA PHE A 18 -5.22 5.58 9.78
C PHE A 18 -3.72 5.30 9.65
N HIS A 19 -3.07 5.82 8.61
CA HIS A 19 -1.63 5.61 8.37
C HIS A 19 -0.77 6.23 9.47
N PHE A 20 -1.11 7.44 9.95
CA PHE A 20 -0.36 8.07 11.04
C PHE A 20 -0.56 7.38 12.39
N GLU A 21 -1.75 6.84 12.65
CA GLU A 21 -2.01 6.04 13.85
C GLU A 21 -1.34 4.66 13.79
N ASN A 22 -1.09 4.13 12.58
CA ASN A 22 -0.64 2.76 12.37
C ASN A 22 0.63 2.70 11.48
N MET A 23 1.66 3.49 11.82
CA MET A 23 2.90 3.58 11.01
C MET A 23 3.61 2.23 10.82
N HIS A 24 3.51 1.31 11.78
CA HIS A 24 4.06 -0.05 11.69
C HIS A 24 3.52 -0.83 10.48
N ILE A 25 2.27 -0.58 10.04
CA ILE A 25 1.69 -1.20 8.84
C ILE A 25 2.46 -0.77 7.59
N TRP A 26 2.88 0.49 7.52
CA TRP A 26 3.70 0.97 6.42
C TRP A 26 5.07 0.30 6.42
N GLU A 27 5.72 0.24 7.58
CA GLU A 27 7.05 -0.38 7.72
C GLU A 27 7.03 -1.85 7.28
N GLU A 28 6.02 -2.60 7.69
CA GLU A 28 5.86 -3.99 7.28
C GLU A 28 5.52 -4.12 5.79
N PHE A 29 4.63 -3.28 5.26
CA PHE A 29 4.32 -3.28 3.82
C PHE A 29 5.57 -3.00 2.98
N GLU A 30 6.38 -2.01 3.38
CA GLU A 30 7.64 -1.64 2.72
C GLU A 30 8.65 -2.80 2.79
N LYS A 31 8.80 -3.41 3.97
CA LYS A 31 9.68 -4.56 4.20
C LYS A 31 9.30 -5.75 3.31
N GLN A 32 8.05 -6.20 3.35
CA GLN A 32 7.58 -7.34 2.55
C GLN A 32 7.65 -7.05 1.04
N THR A 33 7.46 -5.79 0.64
CA THR A 33 7.64 -5.38 -0.76
C THR A 33 9.11 -5.54 -1.20
N PHE A 34 10.06 -5.12 -0.36
CA PHE A 34 11.47 -5.33 -0.65
C PHE A 34 11.89 -6.80 -0.65
N GLU A 35 11.27 -7.64 0.19
CA GLU A 35 11.51 -9.09 0.18
C GLU A 35 11.11 -9.70 -1.17
N LEU A 36 9.97 -9.31 -1.75
CA LEU A 36 9.59 -9.71 -3.11
C LEU A 36 10.58 -9.22 -4.16
N ILE A 37 11.02 -7.95 -4.08
CA ILE A 37 12.00 -7.41 -5.03
C ILE A 37 13.31 -8.20 -4.95
N LYS A 38 13.79 -8.49 -3.74
CA LYS A 38 15.04 -9.23 -3.49
C LYS A 38 14.96 -10.68 -3.95
N SER A 39 13.77 -11.29 -3.99
CA SER A 39 13.59 -12.65 -4.51
C SER A 39 13.62 -12.74 -6.04
N GLY A 40 13.75 -11.61 -6.74
CA GLY A 40 13.78 -11.54 -8.19
C GLY A 40 12.41 -11.28 -8.83
N VAL A 41 11.35 -11.05 -8.05
CA VAL A 41 10.05 -10.63 -8.60
C VAL A 41 10.20 -9.22 -9.17
N THR A 42 9.85 -9.08 -10.45
CA THR A 42 9.97 -7.79 -11.16
C THR A 42 8.69 -6.97 -11.14
N LYS A 43 7.55 -7.61 -10.85
CA LYS A 43 6.23 -6.97 -10.79
C LYS A 43 5.29 -7.75 -9.88
N SER A 44 4.50 -7.05 -9.07
CA SER A 44 3.52 -7.66 -8.17
C SER A 44 2.27 -6.79 -8.00
N SER A 45 1.31 -7.31 -7.24
CA SER A 45 0.13 -6.58 -6.80
C SER A 45 0.30 -6.15 -5.34
N PRO A 46 -0.06 -4.91 -4.97
CA PRO A 46 -0.06 -4.52 -3.56
C PRO A 46 -1.06 -5.33 -2.73
N TRP A 47 -2.07 -5.94 -3.37
CA TRP A 47 -2.97 -6.88 -2.73
C TRP A 47 -2.24 -8.13 -2.21
N LEU A 48 -1.24 -8.62 -2.93
CA LEU A 48 -0.46 -9.80 -2.51
C LEU A 48 0.22 -9.52 -1.16
N VAL A 49 0.90 -8.37 -1.08
CA VAL A 49 1.61 -7.94 0.13
C VAL A 49 0.64 -7.77 1.30
N ILE A 50 -0.47 -7.05 1.09
CA ILE A 50 -1.45 -6.81 2.15
C ILE A 50 -2.12 -8.11 2.62
N ASN A 51 -2.44 -9.03 1.71
CA ASN A 51 -3.00 -10.32 2.09
C ASN A 51 -2.00 -11.19 2.86
N LYS A 52 -0.71 -11.13 2.52
CA LYS A 52 0.34 -11.78 3.31
C LYS A 52 0.42 -11.19 4.71
N MET A 53 0.41 -9.86 4.84
CA MET A 53 0.35 -9.18 6.14
C MET A 53 -0.89 -9.61 6.95
N ARG A 54 -2.08 -9.68 6.34
CA ARG A 54 -3.29 -10.16 7.02
C ARG A 54 -3.12 -11.59 7.55
N TRP A 55 -2.56 -12.48 6.73
CA TRP A 55 -2.28 -13.85 7.13
C TRP A 55 -1.28 -13.92 8.28
N ASP A 56 -0.21 -13.11 8.23
CA ASP A 56 0.79 -13.03 9.28
C ASP A 56 0.20 -12.56 10.62
N HIS A 57 -0.69 -11.56 10.58
CA HIS A 57 -1.38 -11.09 11.78
C HIS A 57 -2.38 -12.11 12.30
N ALA A 58 -3.18 -12.72 11.43
CA ALA A 58 -4.13 -13.77 11.83
C ALA A 58 -3.44 -14.94 12.57
N ILE A 59 -2.18 -15.24 12.24
CA ILE A 59 -1.37 -16.25 12.94
C ILE A 59 -0.76 -15.71 14.24
N LYS A 60 -0.38 -14.43 14.29
CA LYS A 60 0.33 -13.81 15.42
C LYS A 60 -0.59 -13.27 16.52
N THR A 61 -1.81 -12.85 16.21
CA THR A 61 -2.70 -12.18 17.17
C THR A 61 -3.91 -13.04 17.51
N SER A 62 -4.04 -13.40 18.78
CA SER A 62 -5.30 -13.88 19.38
C SER A 62 -6.15 -12.73 19.95
N GLY A 63 -5.74 -11.45 19.80
CA GLY A 63 -6.36 -10.35 20.55
C GLY A 63 -6.31 -8.93 19.98
N ASP A 64 -5.76 -8.68 18.78
CA ASP A 64 -5.87 -7.37 18.12
C ASP A 64 -6.21 -7.56 16.64
N ASP A 65 -7.40 -7.12 16.23
CA ASP A 65 -7.88 -7.24 14.85
C ASP A 65 -7.07 -6.33 13.92
N PHE A 66 -6.04 -6.89 13.27
CA PHE A 66 -5.40 -6.23 12.13
C PHE A 66 -6.44 -6.00 11.01
N LYS A 67 -6.98 -4.78 10.93
CA LYS A 67 -8.06 -4.45 9.99
C LYS A 67 -7.72 -3.26 9.10
N ILE A 68 -6.79 -3.48 8.16
CA ILE A 68 -6.60 -2.56 7.04
C ILE A 68 -7.82 -2.58 6.09
N SER A 69 -8.30 -1.43 5.65
CA SER A 69 -9.37 -1.35 4.63
C SER A 69 -8.81 -1.64 3.23
N ASN A 70 -9.59 -2.31 2.37
CA ASN A 70 -9.19 -2.56 0.99
C ASN A 70 -8.97 -1.26 0.18
N ASP A 71 -9.72 -0.21 0.51
CA ASP A 71 -9.57 1.11 -0.11
C ASP A 71 -8.22 1.76 0.20
N PHE A 72 -7.53 1.31 1.26
CA PHE A 72 -6.24 1.83 1.67
C PHE A 72 -5.07 1.25 0.88
N ILE A 73 -5.25 0.08 0.28
CA ILE A 73 -4.21 -0.64 -0.48
C ILE A 73 -3.66 0.22 -1.64
N ALA A 74 -4.55 0.96 -2.31
CA ALA A 74 -4.17 1.83 -3.42
C ALA A 74 -3.27 3.01 -2.99
N TYR A 75 -3.40 3.49 -1.74
CA TYR A 75 -2.53 4.55 -1.24
C TYR A 75 -1.18 4.02 -0.79
N TYR A 76 -1.13 2.82 -0.19
CA TYR A 76 0.14 2.18 0.19
C TYR A 76 1.02 1.86 -1.01
N SER A 77 0.45 1.36 -2.10
CA SER A 77 1.21 1.15 -3.33
C SER A 77 1.77 2.45 -3.90
N ARG A 78 0.96 3.52 -3.95
CA ARG A 78 1.39 4.85 -4.41
C ARG A 78 2.45 5.47 -3.51
N LEU A 79 2.33 5.30 -2.19
CA LEU A 79 3.33 5.74 -1.22
C LEU A 79 4.67 5.03 -1.46
N PHE A 80 4.65 3.72 -1.69
CA PHE A 80 5.84 2.95 -2.04
C PHE A 80 6.50 3.42 -3.33
N LEU A 81 5.73 3.55 -4.41
CA LEU A 81 6.28 4.02 -5.68
C LEU A 81 6.82 5.45 -5.58
N ALA A 82 6.22 6.31 -4.75
CA ALA A 82 6.69 7.68 -4.53
C ALA A 82 7.98 7.74 -3.70
N ARG A 83 8.12 6.89 -2.68
CA ARG A 83 9.32 6.80 -1.83
C ARG A 83 10.47 6.06 -2.50
N HIS A 84 10.16 5.15 -3.44
CA HIS A 84 11.13 4.33 -4.14
C HIS A 84 11.03 4.47 -5.67
N PRO A 85 11.45 5.61 -6.26
CA PRO A 85 11.35 5.84 -7.70
C PRO A 85 12.09 4.80 -8.57
N LYS A 86 13.13 4.14 -8.02
CA LYS A 86 13.83 3.03 -8.69
C LYS A 86 12.92 1.82 -8.98
N HIS A 87 11.80 1.71 -8.25
CA HIS A 87 10.82 0.64 -8.34
C HIS A 87 9.47 1.14 -8.87
N ILE A 88 9.45 2.24 -9.62
CA ILE A 88 8.24 2.92 -10.12
C ILE A 88 7.26 2.02 -10.89
N ASN A 89 7.75 0.93 -11.48
CA ASN A 89 6.97 -0.02 -12.28
C ASN A 89 6.62 -1.31 -11.51
N PHE A 90 7.01 -1.43 -10.24
CA PHE A 90 6.85 -2.66 -9.47
C PHE A 90 5.37 -2.99 -9.20
N PHE A 91 4.57 -1.97 -8.89
CA PHE A 91 3.12 -2.11 -8.73
C PHE A 91 2.38 -1.51 -9.92
N THR A 92 1.29 -2.16 -10.32
CA THR A 92 0.34 -1.59 -11.28
C THR A 92 -0.65 -0.69 -10.54
N ILE A 93 -0.63 0.61 -10.83
CA ILE A 93 -1.61 1.57 -10.28
C ILE A 93 -2.76 1.76 -11.26
N LYS A 94 -3.99 1.66 -10.76
CA LYS A 94 -5.20 2.11 -11.48
C LYS A 94 -5.52 3.55 -11.06
N PRO A 95 -6.13 4.37 -11.94
CA PRO A 95 -6.51 5.71 -11.55
C PRO A 95 -7.51 5.70 -10.39
N LEU A 96 -7.31 6.60 -9.42
CA LEU A 96 -8.23 6.74 -8.29
C LEU A 96 -9.54 7.39 -8.73
N LYS A 97 -10.65 7.09 -8.02
CA LYS A 97 -11.91 7.83 -8.20
C LYS A 97 -11.66 9.31 -7.84
N GLY A 98 -11.83 10.20 -8.82
CA GLY A 98 -11.47 11.62 -8.73
C GLY A 98 -10.21 12.01 -9.52
N GLU A 99 -9.43 11.06 -10.06
CA GLU A 99 -8.37 11.35 -11.06
C GLU A 99 -8.92 11.53 -12.48
N TYR A 100 -10.19 11.17 -12.73
CA TYR A 100 -10.86 11.25 -14.04
C TYR A 100 -11.45 12.64 -14.35
N ASN A 101 -11.57 13.51 -13.36
CA ASN A 101 -12.10 14.87 -13.56
C ASN A 101 -10.95 15.85 -13.84
N GLY A 102 -10.25 15.63 -14.96
CA GLY A 102 -9.22 16.52 -15.49
C GLY A 102 -9.63 17.00 -16.86
#